data_AF-A0A6S9CSJ0-F1
#
_entry.id   AF-A0A6S9CSJ0-F1
#
_cell.length_a   1.000
_cell.length_b   1.000
_cell.length_c   1.000
_cell.angle_alpha   90.00
_cell.angle_beta   90.00
_cell.angle_gamma   90.00
#
_symmetry.space_group_name_H-M   'P 1'
#
loop_
_entity.id
_entity.type
_entity.pdbx_description
1 polymer ?
#
loop_
_entity_poly.entity_id
_entity_poly.type
_entity_poly.pdbx_seq_one_letter_code
_entity_poly.pdbx_strand_id
1 'polypeptide(L)'
;MTKSERIERVHGPITKIEQAHNATSKAIARCFASCEGDPRGSVHRAWALSLAFVIIFFVVAFFEANSLRKEQGSAALLMASIWTAVVHFALIIIGSFVLKRFPTSFAVGFLLGFVVVVANQNLLLFVTFHSYEYGDVHSNHVFANLSLSLFLIFMSFACVLWNFRESLYVTQGEDTR
;
A
#
# COMPACT_ATOMS: atom_id res chain seq x y z
N MET A 1 6.85 -49.99 -6.95
CA MET A 1 6.52 -48.56 -6.89
C MET A 1 5.23 -48.33 -7.69
N THR A 2 4.09 -48.40 -7.01
CA THR A 2 2.76 -48.52 -7.63
C THR A 2 2.17 -47.15 -7.95
N LYS A 3 1.37 -47.06 -9.02
CA LYS A 3 0.73 -45.83 -9.54
C LYS A 3 -0.13 -45.08 -8.50
N SER A 4 -0.49 -45.76 -7.40
CA SER A 4 -1.29 -45.24 -6.28
C SER A 4 -0.50 -44.30 -5.35
N GLU A 5 0.78 -44.54 -5.07
CA GLU A 5 1.59 -43.66 -4.19
C GLU A 5 1.96 -42.31 -4.83
N ARG A 6 1.76 -42.19 -6.14
CA ARG A 6 2.07 -40.95 -6.90
C ARG A 6 0.91 -39.96 -6.90
N ILE A 7 -0.32 -40.40 -6.64
CA ILE A 7 -1.52 -39.55 -6.63
C ILE A 7 -1.70 -38.89 -5.26
N GLU A 8 -1.41 -39.60 -4.17
CA GLU A 8 -1.53 -39.09 -2.80
C GLU A 8 -0.54 -37.97 -2.48
N ARG A 9 0.69 -38.04 -3.02
CA ARG A 9 1.71 -36.99 -2.82
C ARG A 9 1.46 -35.70 -3.59
N VAL A 10 0.63 -35.72 -4.64
CA VAL A 10 0.29 -34.53 -5.44
C VAL A 10 -0.97 -33.84 -4.91
N HIS A 11 -1.91 -34.58 -4.30
CA HIS A 11 -3.13 -34.02 -3.74
C HIS A 11 -2.95 -33.35 -2.35
N GLY A 12 -2.03 -33.85 -1.52
CA GLY A 12 -1.76 -33.30 -0.18
C GLY A 12 -1.25 -31.84 -0.11
N PRO A 13 -0.37 -31.36 -1.02
CA PRO A 13 0.07 -29.96 -0.99
C PRO A 13 -1.00 -28.99 -1.51
N ILE A 14 -1.84 -29.41 -2.46
CA ILE A 14 -2.86 -28.54 -3.08
C ILE A 14 -3.96 -28.19 -2.06
N THR A 15 -4.43 -29.16 -1.28
CA THR A 15 -5.46 -28.92 -0.26
C THR A 15 -4.98 -28.03 0.88
N LYS A 16 -3.69 -28.10 1.26
CA LYS A 16 -3.11 -27.22 2.30
C LYS A 16 -3.01 -25.77 1.83
N ILE A 17 -2.62 -25.54 0.57
CA ILE A 17 -2.55 -24.20 -0.03
C ILE A 17 -3.96 -23.59 -0.15
N GLU A 18 -4.94 -24.40 -0.56
CA GLU A 18 -6.34 -23.96 -0.66
C GLU A 18 -6.94 -23.63 0.72
N GLN A 19 -6.64 -24.43 1.75
CA GLN A 19 -7.05 -24.14 3.12
C GLN A 19 -6.39 -22.89 3.69
N ALA A 20 -5.09 -22.68 3.43
CA ALA A 20 -4.39 -21.47 3.86
C ALA A 20 -4.94 -20.22 3.15
N HIS A 21 -5.23 -20.32 1.86
CA HIS A 21 -5.86 -19.24 1.08
C HIS A 21 -7.27 -18.94 1.63
N ASN A 22 -8.09 -19.96 1.88
CA ASN A 22 -9.44 -19.80 2.42
C ASN A 22 -9.45 -19.25 3.85
N ALA A 23 -8.49 -19.63 4.70
CA ALA A 23 -8.34 -19.09 6.05
C ALA A 23 -7.92 -17.61 6.04
N THR A 24 -6.99 -17.24 5.16
CA THR A 24 -6.52 -15.86 5.01
C THR A 24 -7.64 -14.97 4.46
N SER A 25 -8.36 -15.46 3.44
CA SER A 25 -9.54 -14.78 2.89
C SER A 25 -10.63 -14.58 3.95
N LYS A 26 -10.92 -15.59 4.78
CA LYS A 26 -11.89 -15.47 5.89
C LYS A 26 -11.44 -14.50 6.98
N ALA A 27 -10.16 -14.43 7.31
CA ALA A 27 -9.64 -13.50 8.31
C ALA A 27 -9.76 -12.05 7.84
N ILE A 28 -9.36 -11.80 6.59
CA ILE A 28 -9.50 -10.50 5.93
C ILE A 28 -10.98 -10.11 5.81
N ALA A 29 -11.84 -11.02 5.36
CA ALA A 29 -13.27 -10.80 5.26
C ALA A 29 -13.93 -10.44 6.60
N ARG A 30 -13.50 -11.06 7.72
CA ARG A 30 -13.99 -10.68 9.06
C ARG A 30 -13.56 -9.28 9.47
N CYS A 31 -12.34 -8.86 9.13
CA CYS A 31 -11.88 -7.49 9.39
C CYS A 31 -12.67 -6.45 8.56
N PHE A 32 -13.20 -6.84 7.40
CA PHE A 32 -13.96 -5.98 6.49
C PHE A 32 -15.47 -6.23 6.48
N ALA A 33 -16.00 -7.11 7.34
CA ALA A 33 -17.43 -7.41 7.45
C ALA A 33 -18.25 -6.15 7.79
N SER A 34 -17.65 -5.18 8.49
CA SER A 34 -18.28 -3.90 8.79
C SER A 34 -18.40 -2.97 7.55
N CYS A 35 -17.79 -3.33 6.41
CA CYS A 35 -17.77 -2.55 5.17
C CYS A 35 -18.60 -3.16 4.03
N GLU A 36 -19.25 -4.31 4.23
CA GLU A 36 -20.01 -5.04 3.19
C GLU A 36 -21.19 -4.24 2.60
N GLY A 37 -21.74 -3.28 3.35
CA GLY A 37 -22.89 -2.48 2.89
C GLY A 37 -22.58 -1.45 1.80
N ASP A 38 -21.30 -1.06 1.62
CA ASP A 38 -20.87 -0.12 0.57
C ASP A 38 -19.37 -0.35 0.21
N PRO A 39 -19.07 -1.31 -0.69
CA PRO A 39 -17.69 -1.66 -1.04
C PRO A 39 -16.94 -0.50 -1.71
N ARG A 40 -17.63 0.29 -2.54
CA ARG A 40 -17.05 1.46 -3.22
C ARG A 40 -16.76 2.59 -2.24
N GLY A 41 -17.69 2.85 -1.33
CA GLY A 41 -17.50 3.81 -0.23
C GLY A 41 -16.34 3.42 0.67
N SER A 42 -16.17 2.12 0.98
CA SER A 42 -15.05 1.63 1.78
C SER A 42 -13.69 1.92 1.13
N VAL A 43 -13.53 1.59 -0.16
CA VAL A 43 -12.29 1.90 -0.92
C VAL A 43 -12.02 3.40 -0.95
N HIS A 44 -13.05 4.22 -1.21
CA HIS A 44 -12.88 5.68 -1.21
C HIS A 44 -12.51 6.25 0.16
N ARG A 45 -13.08 5.73 1.25
CA ARG A 45 -12.74 6.15 2.62
C ARG A 45 -11.31 5.75 2.99
N ALA A 46 -10.90 4.52 2.66
CA ALA A 46 -9.54 4.05 2.87
C ALA A 46 -8.53 4.86 2.05
N TRP A 47 -8.88 5.22 0.81
CA TRP A 47 -8.07 6.11 -0.02
C TRP A 47 -8.00 7.52 0.55
N ALA A 48 -9.13 8.10 0.98
CA ALA A 48 -9.17 9.43 1.58
C ALA A 48 -8.33 9.51 2.87
N LEU A 49 -8.37 8.46 3.70
CA LEU A 49 -7.51 8.34 4.87
C LEU A 49 -6.03 8.28 4.45
N SER A 50 -5.70 7.47 3.45
CA SER A 50 -4.33 7.39 2.91
C SER A 50 -3.84 8.76 2.43
N LEU A 51 -4.66 9.49 1.66
CA LEU A 51 -4.34 10.84 1.19
C LEU A 51 -4.03 11.82 2.33
N ALA A 52 -4.81 11.80 3.40
CA ALA A 52 -4.59 12.67 4.56
C ALA A 52 -3.19 12.44 5.17
N PHE A 53 -2.80 11.17 5.35
CA PHE A 53 -1.47 10.83 5.85
C PHE A 53 -0.34 11.18 4.88
N VAL A 54 -0.57 11.03 3.57
CA VAL A 54 0.42 11.45 2.56
C VAL A 54 0.68 12.95 2.60
N ILE A 55 -0.36 13.77 2.81
CA ILE A 55 -0.20 15.23 2.94
C ILE A 55 0.64 15.58 4.17
N ILE A 56 0.36 14.95 5.32
CA ILE A 56 1.15 15.13 6.55
C ILE A 56 2.62 14.74 6.29
N PHE A 57 2.83 13.60 5.66
CA PHE A 57 4.17 13.14 5.32
C PHE A 57 4.90 14.07 4.36
N PHE A 58 4.21 14.66 3.37
CA PHE A 58 4.81 15.63 2.46
C PHE A 58 5.38 16.84 3.21
N VAL A 59 4.63 17.36 4.20
CA VAL A 59 5.08 18.46 5.05
C VAL A 59 6.32 18.06 5.86
N VAL A 60 6.31 16.87 6.48
CA VAL A 60 7.44 16.39 7.28
C VAL A 60 8.67 16.10 6.41
N ALA A 61 8.48 15.57 5.20
CA ALA A 61 9.56 15.36 4.23
C ALA A 61 10.25 16.69 3.86
N PHE A 62 9.48 17.78 3.75
CA PHE A 62 10.05 19.11 3.50
C PHE A 62 10.86 19.63 4.70
N PHE A 63 10.38 19.44 5.92
CA PHE A 63 11.14 19.79 7.13
C PHE A 63 12.44 18.99 7.23
N GLU A 64 12.36 17.68 7.00
CA GLU A 64 13.50 16.77 7.01
C GLU A 64 14.54 17.15 5.96
N ALA A 65 14.11 17.43 4.72
CA ALA A 65 15.00 17.88 3.65
C ALA A 65 15.71 19.19 4.01
N ASN A 66 15.05 20.12 4.71
CA ASN A 66 15.69 21.35 5.17
C ASN A 66 16.65 21.11 6.33
N SER A 67 16.35 20.17 7.23
CA SER A 67 17.25 19.76 8.31
C SER A 67 18.54 19.19 7.75
N LEU A 68 18.44 18.20 6.86
CA LEU A 68 19.59 17.58 6.19
C LEU A 68 20.46 18.59 5.42
N ARG A 69 19.86 19.62 4.82
CA ARG A 69 20.62 20.68 4.13
C ARG A 69 21.39 21.58 5.08
N LYS A 70 20.84 21.91 6.25
CA LYS A 70 21.49 22.81 7.22
C LYS A 70 22.63 22.11 7.95
N GLU A 71 22.47 20.83 8.26
CA GLU A 71 23.38 20.09 9.13
C GLU A 71 24.42 19.25 8.35
N GLN A 72 24.63 19.57 7.07
CA GLN A 72 25.54 18.84 6.18
C GLN A 72 25.28 17.32 6.16
N GLY A 73 24.00 16.93 6.18
CA GLY A 73 23.57 15.55 6.10
C GLY A 73 23.87 14.90 4.75
N SER A 74 23.69 13.59 4.67
CA SER A 74 23.92 12.80 3.46
C SER A 74 23.11 13.33 2.27
N ALA A 75 23.79 13.69 1.19
CA ALA A 75 23.17 14.11 -0.07
C ALA A 75 22.25 13.03 -0.65
N ALA A 76 22.56 11.74 -0.40
CA ALA A 76 21.72 10.63 -0.82
C ALA A 76 20.39 10.60 -0.05
N LEU A 77 20.40 10.85 1.26
CA LEU A 77 19.17 10.91 2.06
C LEU A 77 18.33 12.14 1.72
N LEU A 78 18.98 13.28 1.46
CA LEU A 78 18.31 14.48 0.96
C LEU A 78 17.57 14.17 -0.35
N MET A 79 18.26 13.54 -1.31
CA MET A 79 17.65 13.16 -2.57
C MET A 79 16.54 12.13 -2.37
N ALA A 80 16.71 11.16 -1.46
CA ALA A 80 15.69 10.16 -1.15
C ALA A 80 14.41 10.80 -0.57
N SER A 81 14.53 11.77 0.34
CA SER A 81 13.39 12.48 0.90
C SER A 81 12.61 13.26 -0.17
N ILE A 82 13.32 14.04 -1.00
CA ILE A 82 12.71 14.82 -2.09
C ILE A 82 12.08 13.88 -3.13
N TRP A 83 12.78 12.83 -3.55
CA TRP A 83 12.27 11.84 -4.50
C TRP A 83 11.00 11.17 -3.98
N THR A 84 10.99 10.82 -2.70
CA THR A 84 9.82 10.19 -2.08
C THR A 84 8.62 11.13 -2.06
N ALA A 85 8.81 12.42 -1.79
CA ALA A 85 7.74 13.41 -1.87
C ALA A 85 7.14 13.51 -3.29
N VAL A 86 7.98 13.46 -4.33
CA VAL A 86 7.54 13.45 -5.74
C VAL A 86 6.75 12.19 -6.08
N VAL A 87 7.24 11.01 -5.66
CA VAL A 87 6.54 9.73 -5.87
C VAL A 87 5.17 9.72 -5.20
N HIS A 88 5.07 10.23 -3.98
CA HIS A 88 3.80 10.34 -3.26
C HIS A 88 2.84 11.30 -3.94
N PHE A 89 3.33 12.43 -4.46
CA PHE A 89 2.51 13.35 -5.24
C PHE A 89 1.95 12.70 -6.52
N ALA A 90 2.78 11.97 -7.25
CA ALA A 90 2.34 11.19 -8.40
C ALA A 90 1.28 10.13 -8.02
N LEU A 91 1.46 9.46 -6.88
CA LEU A 91 0.50 8.50 -6.33
C LEU A 91 -0.86 9.13 -6.01
N ILE A 92 -0.90 10.35 -5.46
CA ILE A 92 -2.15 11.08 -5.21
C ILE A 92 -2.92 11.28 -6.52
N ILE A 93 -2.23 11.73 -7.57
CA ILE A 93 -2.85 12.03 -8.88
C ILE A 93 -3.34 10.74 -9.53
N ILE A 94 -2.45 9.75 -9.66
CA ILE A 94 -2.75 8.47 -10.32
C ILE A 94 -3.85 7.72 -9.57
N GLY A 95 -3.73 7.59 -8.25
CA GLY A 95 -4.72 6.88 -7.43
C GLY A 95 -6.09 7.55 -7.45
N SER A 96 -6.14 8.90 -7.37
CA SER A 96 -7.40 9.63 -7.49
C SER A 96 -8.01 9.51 -8.87
N PHE A 97 -7.19 9.51 -9.93
CA PHE A 97 -7.65 9.36 -11.31
C PHE A 97 -8.21 7.96 -11.57
N VAL A 98 -7.49 6.90 -11.19
CA VAL A 98 -7.90 5.51 -11.38
C VAL A 98 -9.20 5.21 -10.62
N LEU A 99 -9.32 5.67 -9.37
CA LEU A 99 -10.51 5.41 -8.56
C LEU A 99 -11.75 6.25 -8.97
N LYS A 100 -11.57 7.48 -9.48
CA LYS A 100 -12.70 8.36 -9.85
C LYS A 100 -13.13 8.26 -11.30
N ARG A 101 -12.20 8.10 -12.24
CA ARG A 101 -12.48 8.31 -13.68
C ARG A 101 -12.81 7.02 -14.41
N PHE A 102 -11.96 5.99 -14.33
CA PHE A 102 -12.16 4.72 -15.04
C PHE A 102 -11.48 3.54 -14.30
N PRO A 103 -12.17 2.88 -13.36
CA PRO A 103 -11.62 1.72 -12.66
C PRO A 103 -11.69 0.48 -13.57
N THR A 104 -10.83 0.39 -14.58
CA THR A 104 -10.69 -0.83 -15.39
C THR A 104 -9.91 -1.90 -14.62
N SER A 105 -10.11 -3.18 -14.94
CA SER A 105 -9.34 -4.29 -14.32
C SER A 105 -7.83 -4.10 -14.41
N PHE A 106 -7.38 -3.60 -15.56
CA PHE A 106 -5.98 -3.25 -15.76
C PHE A 106 -5.53 -2.08 -14.88
N ALA A 107 -6.27 -0.96 -14.86
CA ALA A 107 -5.90 0.23 -14.11
C ALA A 107 -5.86 0.00 -12.59
N VAL A 108 -6.84 -0.75 -12.05
CA VAL A 108 -6.87 -1.08 -10.62
C VAL A 108 -5.75 -2.08 -10.27
N GLY A 109 -5.45 -3.05 -11.14
CA GLY A 109 -4.30 -3.94 -10.96
C GLY A 109 -2.97 -3.17 -10.96
N PHE A 110 -2.80 -2.22 -11.88
CA PHE A 110 -1.66 -1.31 -11.91
C PHE A 110 -1.56 -0.47 -10.64
N LEU A 111 -2.67 0.15 -10.21
CA LEU A 111 -2.71 0.94 -8.98
C LEU A 111 -2.32 0.10 -7.76
N LEU A 112 -2.83 -1.13 -7.65
CA LEU A 112 -2.48 -2.04 -6.57
C LEU A 112 -0.98 -2.34 -6.54
N GLY A 113 -0.40 -2.70 -7.69
CA GLY A 113 1.04 -2.94 -7.80
C GLY A 113 1.86 -1.71 -7.42
N PHE A 114 1.44 -0.53 -7.90
CA PHE A 114 2.10 0.73 -7.61
C PHE A 114 2.05 1.08 -6.11
N VAL A 115 0.89 0.93 -5.46
CA VAL A 115 0.73 1.14 -4.02
C VAL A 115 1.62 0.20 -3.21
N VAL A 116 1.73 -1.08 -3.60
CA VAL A 116 2.60 -2.05 -2.91
C VAL A 116 4.08 -1.69 -3.08
N VAL A 117 4.50 -1.23 -4.25
CA VAL A 117 5.88 -0.76 -4.45
C VAL A 117 6.17 0.48 -3.58
N VAL A 118 5.25 1.45 -3.54
CA VAL A 118 5.40 2.64 -2.70
C VAL A 118 5.38 2.29 -1.21
N ALA A 119 4.57 1.33 -0.78
CA ALA A 119 4.58 0.82 0.58
C ALA A 119 5.96 0.25 0.95
N ASN A 120 6.52 -0.62 0.10
CA ASN A 120 7.86 -1.18 0.33
C ASN A 120 8.96 -0.11 0.32
N GLN A 121 8.86 0.90 -0.55
CA GLN A 121 9.76 2.06 -0.52
C GLN A 121 9.70 2.77 0.83
N ASN A 122 8.52 2.96 1.42
CA ASN A 122 8.36 3.55 2.74
C ASN A 122 8.96 2.69 3.86
N LEU A 123 8.90 1.36 3.74
CA LEU A 123 9.59 0.47 4.67
C LEU A 123 11.12 0.63 4.60
N LEU A 124 11.68 0.79 3.41
CA LEU A 124 13.12 1.04 3.23
C LEU A 124 13.54 2.39 3.82
N LEU A 125 12.71 3.43 3.67
CA LEU A 125 12.96 4.73 4.29
C LEU A 125 12.96 4.65 5.81
N PHE A 126 12.02 3.90 6.40
CA PHE A 126 12.03 3.66 7.84
C PHE A 126 13.36 3.06 8.30
N VAL A 127 13.81 1.96 7.68
CA VAL A 127 15.07 1.31 8.06
C VAL A 127 16.27 2.24 7.89
N THR A 128 16.29 3.03 6.82
CA THR A 128 17.40 3.93 6.49
C THR A 128 17.48 5.09 7.48
N PHE A 129 16.38 5.81 7.72
CA PHE A 129 16.36 6.98 8.60
C PHE A 129 16.39 6.60 10.08
N HIS A 130 15.85 5.44 10.46
CA HIS A 130 15.93 4.96 11.84
C HIS A 130 17.37 4.62 12.25
N SER A 131 18.20 4.19 11.30
CA SER A 131 19.61 3.84 11.55
C SER A 131 20.57 5.01 11.29
N TYR A 132 20.04 6.21 10.99
CA TYR A 132 20.85 7.35 10.59
C TYR A 132 21.10 8.29 11.78
N GLU A 133 22.36 8.34 12.23
CA GLU A 133 22.77 9.05 13.44
C GLU A 133 23.24 10.49 13.18
N TYR A 134 23.40 10.89 11.91
CA TYR A 134 23.88 12.22 11.56
C TYR A 134 22.72 13.18 11.30
N GLY A 135 22.91 14.47 11.57
CA GLY A 135 21.84 15.47 11.49
C GLY A 135 20.93 15.46 12.72
N ASP A 136 19.71 16.00 12.56
CA ASP A 136 18.73 16.07 13.65
C ASP A 136 18.10 14.70 13.90
N VAL A 137 18.65 13.98 14.88
CA VAL A 137 18.21 12.66 15.31
C VAL A 137 16.71 12.62 15.63
N HIS A 138 16.16 13.69 16.20
CA HIS A 138 14.74 13.73 16.52
C HIS A 138 13.89 13.77 15.24
N SER A 139 14.26 14.63 14.29
CA SER A 139 13.60 14.72 12.99
C SER A 139 13.70 13.41 12.20
N ASN A 140 14.89 12.78 12.20
CA ASN A 140 15.14 11.48 11.56
C ASN A 140 14.18 10.40 12.09
N HIS A 141 14.02 10.29 13.41
CA HIS A 141 13.12 9.30 14.02
C HIS A 141 11.65 9.60 13.72
N VAL A 142 11.23 10.87 13.73
CA VAL A 142 9.85 11.26 13.37
C VAL A 142 9.57 10.90 11.91
N PHE A 143 10.48 11.23 11.00
CA PHE A 143 10.36 10.88 9.59
C PHE A 143 10.29 9.36 9.39
N ALA A 144 11.18 8.60 10.04
CA ALA A 144 11.19 7.14 9.98
C ALA A 144 9.86 6.53 10.46
N ASN A 145 9.35 6.96 11.63
CA ASN A 145 8.10 6.44 12.19
C ASN A 145 6.89 6.78 11.31
N LEU A 146 6.90 7.94 10.65
CA LEU A 146 5.85 8.29 9.68
C LEU A 146 5.95 7.43 8.41
N SER A 147 7.16 7.15 7.91
CA SER A 147 7.34 6.20 6.80
C SER A 147 6.82 4.80 7.16
N LEU A 148 7.08 4.31 8.38
CA LEU A 148 6.52 3.04 8.85
C LEU A 148 4.98 3.09 8.92
N SER A 149 4.42 4.19 9.42
CA SER A 149 2.97 4.38 9.49
C SER A 149 2.35 4.35 8.08
N LEU A 150 2.96 5.01 7.11
CA LEU A 150 2.54 4.98 5.70
C LEU A 150 2.64 3.60 5.08
N PHE A 151 3.69 2.83 5.39
CA PHE A 151 3.79 1.44 4.96
C PHE A 151 2.56 0.64 5.43
N LEU A 152 2.20 0.73 6.71
CA LEU A 152 1.04 0.02 7.25
C LEU A 152 -0.29 0.49 6.63
N ILE A 153 -0.45 1.80 6.42
CA ILE A 153 -1.65 2.37 5.81
C ILE A 153 -1.77 1.93 4.35
N PHE A 154 -0.70 2.00 3.56
CA PHE A 154 -0.72 1.58 2.16
C PHE A 154 -0.89 0.06 2.01
N MET A 155 -0.31 -0.74 2.89
CA MET A 155 -0.57 -2.18 2.93
C MET A 155 -2.04 -2.47 3.25
N SER A 156 -2.61 -1.76 4.23
CA SER A 156 -4.03 -1.88 4.57
C SER A 156 -4.93 -1.46 3.40
N PHE A 157 -4.61 -0.35 2.74
CA PHE A 157 -5.31 0.11 1.54
C PHE A 157 -5.18 -0.88 0.38
N ALA A 158 -4.00 -1.47 0.17
CA ALA A 158 -3.78 -2.51 -0.83
C ALA A 158 -4.63 -3.76 -0.54
N CYS A 159 -4.75 -4.17 0.73
CA CYS A 159 -5.62 -5.27 1.13
C CYS A 159 -7.10 -4.96 0.85
N VAL A 160 -7.58 -3.75 1.21
CA VAL A 160 -8.96 -3.30 0.91
C VAL A 160 -9.19 -3.30 -0.60
N LEU A 161 -8.27 -2.72 -1.37
CA LEU A 161 -8.38 -2.62 -2.81
C LEU A 161 -8.38 -4.00 -3.47
N TRP A 162 -7.55 -4.93 -3.00
CA TRP A 162 -7.53 -6.31 -3.47
C TRP A 162 -8.84 -7.04 -3.21
N ASN A 163 -9.40 -6.89 -2.01
CA ASN A 163 -10.64 -7.55 -1.62
C ASN A 163 -11.85 -7.06 -2.44
N PHE A 164 -11.96 -5.74 -2.64
CA PHE A 164 -13.09 -5.14 -3.35
C PHE A 164 -12.85 -4.91 -4.84
N ARG A 165 -11.71 -5.38 -5.39
CA ARG A 165 -11.33 -5.14 -6.79
C ARG A 165 -12.43 -5.58 -7.76
N GLU A 166 -13.06 -6.72 -7.52
CA GLU A 166 -14.04 -7.33 -8.43
C GLU A 166 -15.33 -6.50 -8.47
N SER A 167 -15.75 -5.96 -7.33
CA SER A 167 -16.90 -5.06 -7.22
C SER A 167 -16.69 -3.72 -7.94
N LEU A 168 -15.43 -3.30 -8.18
CA LEU A 168 -15.14 -2.04 -8.88
C LEU A 168 -15.33 -2.14 -10.40
N TYR A 169 -15.25 -3.34 -10.98
CA TYR A 169 -15.37 -3.55 -12.44
C TYR A 169 -16.79 -3.84 -12.89
N VAL A 170 -17.56 -4.57 -12.09
CA VAL A 170 -18.85 -5.15 -12.49
C VAL A 170 -19.94 -4.08 -12.72
N THR A 171 -19.95 -2.99 -11.97
CA THR A 171 -21.01 -1.97 -12.06
C THR A 171 -20.96 -1.11 -13.34
N GLN A 172 -19.89 -1.17 -14.13
CA GLN A 172 -19.85 -0.49 -15.44
C GLN A 172 -20.71 -1.20 -16.50
N GLY A 173 -21.17 -2.43 -16.24
CA GLY A 173 -21.95 -3.22 -17.19
C GLY A 173 -23.47 -3.12 -17.07
N GLU A 174 -24.01 -2.57 -15.97
CA GLU A 174 -25.44 -2.67 -15.63
C GLU A 174 -26.25 -1.37 -15.78
N ASP A 175 -25.61 -0.23 -16.05
CA ASP A 175 -26.30 1.07 -16.29
C ASP A 175 -26.75 1.27 -17.76
N THR A 176 -27.13 0.20 -18.46
CA THR A 176 -27.67 0.28 -19.85
C THR A 176 -29.02 -0.41 -20.05
N ARG A 177 -29.88 -0.49 -19.02
CA ARG A 177 -31.30 -0.84 -19.21
C ARG A 177 -32.23 0.10 -18.48
#